data_AF-A0A165EKM4-F1
#
_entry.id   AF-A0A165EKM4-F1
#
_cell.length_a   1.000
_cell.length_b   1.000
_cell.length_c   1.000
_cell.angle_alpha   90.00
_cell.angle_beta   90.00
_cell.angle_gamma   90.00
#
_symmetry.space_group_name_H-M   'P 1'
#
loop_
_entity.id
_entity.type
_entity.pdbx_description
1 polymer ?
#
loop_
_entity_poly.entity_id
_entity_poly.type
_entity_poly.pdbx_seq_one_letter_code
_entity_poly.pdbx_strand_id
1 'polypeptide(L)'
;MGLVWETRSWELEVKKLMPWADMRTKPIPAKDSILLDYVGVNYVEVLWIAVKHKHWSVLLAILGSGMLAISNIAATSLWTTSFQPVQQHTQLLRTTSFDNAFNPEARAYLASYFGHLLYGVPPPKWTYGNHALSSFQLQDDHTASGMLSAITQAYSATLSCETMVLETGAVYVDTFSQSHVLPATASWGECQQAFNVSGFGVRGTGLALIGRVDDMVCDTSHTAVISVFHFDSTDVLEMHAIACQPRYTRSELSVNVNASTSEIDGVPTIVSSTPVTLPDGDGLVYWVHHTNAIVLTTLAVGYDYDQNDFSDPWTWPHDVLLNSTNDISKPGTWINILGRARNITDRDILDPSRLGNLSADVFQEIFPYIAHSAYALPSQEALDGTLTLSASRIFTKDPSIRVVQAALCVLVVITVAIYILRPVTHLAEDPGSILTSAALLASSRPLASRLASTGAMSEKELDTHLKSISCTTFVDGRGVLTVHAADSNRLGTYAAPLVHPYSNAELSNPSSWRPLMLALPLRVTIVAFLAGSIAAVEVLHRRSERDRGLVDIVGQATLEHYSWTYLAPAILFLLGLALASVDSAIRVTEPFRRMASSSQPARILDFNPNFAGVFTVLPRSIRHREYFT
;
A
#
# COMPACT_ATOMS: atom_id res chain seq x y z
N MET A 1 17.63 21.85 11.71
CA MET A 1 17.61 23.33 11.70
C MET A 1 18.98 23.96 12.03
N GLY A 2 19.69 23.58 13.12
CA GLY A 2 20.97 24.21 13.50
C GLY A 2 22.10 24.19 12.44
N LEU A 3 22.31 23.04 11.77
CA LEU A 3 23.38 22.85 10.78
C LEU A 3 23.27 23.71 9.52
N VAL A 4 22.05 24.11 9.12
CA VAL A 4 21.83 24.97 7.94
C VAL A 4 22.29 26.41 8.22
N TRP A 5 22.17 26.86 9.47
CA TRP A 5 22.57 28.21 9.87
C TRP A 5 24.10 28.34 9.98
N GLU A 6 24.79 27.28 10.43
CA GLU A 6 26.25 27.24 10.51
C GLU A 6 26.90 27.23 9.12
N THR A 7 26.31 26.51 8.17
CA THR A 7 26.83 26.39 6.81
C THR A 7 26.62 27.64 5.96
N ARG A 8 25.52 28.38 6.18
CA ARG A 8 25.35 29.74 5.62
C ARG A 8 26.38 30.72 6.15
N SER A 9 26.71 30.65 7.44
CA SER A 9 27.76 31.49 8.01
C SER A 9 29.10 31.23 7.31
N TRP A 10 29.43 29.97 7.04
CA TRP A 10 30.63 29.62 6.30
C TRP A 10 30.59 30.09 4.84
N GLU A 11 29.46 29.92 4.14
CA GLU A 11 29.27 30.42 2.78
C GLU A 11 29.54 31.94 2.68
N LEU A 12 29.00 32.70 3.63
CA LEU A 12 29.20 34.15 3.71
C LEU A 12 30.68 34.49 3.95
N GLU A 13 31.38 33.79 4.84
CA GLU A 13 32.81 34.00 5.07
C GLU A 13 33.66 33.70 3.84
N VAL A 14 33.37 32.63 3.10
CA VAL A 14 34.10 32.31 1.86
C VAL A 14 33.87 33.39 0.80
N LYS A 15 32.61 33.81 0.59
CA LYS A 15 32.25 34.87 -0.36
C LYS A 15 32.97 36.18 -0.07
N LYS A 16 33.08 36.53 1.20
CA LYS A 16 33.73 37.73 1.70
C LYS A 16 35.25 37.69 1.58
N LEU A 17 35.89 36.55 1.89
CA LEU A 17 37.34 36.41 1.87
C LEU A 17 37.92 36.21 0.46
N MET A 18 37.10 35.75 -0.48
CA MET A 18 37.57 35.39 -1.83
C MET A 18 38.28 36.55 -2.56
N PRO A 19 37.73 37.79 -2.64
CA PRO A 19 38.41 38.89 -3.32
C PRO A 19 39.77 39.25 -2.70
N TRP A 20 39.89 39.08 -1.37
CA TRP A 20 41.14 39.33 -0.64
C TRP A 20 42.20 38.25 -0.88
N ALA A 21 41.79 36.99 -1.02
CA ALA A 21 42.69 35.89 -1.33
C ALA A 21 43.29 36.04 -2.74
N ASP A 22 42.50 36.60 -3.64
CA ASP A 22 42.90 36.85 -5.02
C ASP A 22 43.92 38.00 -5.13
N MET A 23 43.67 39.12 -4.44
CA MET A 23 44.59 40.28 -4.38
C MET A 23 45.93 39.99 -3.67
N ARG A 24 46.06 38.84 -3.01
CA ARG A 24 47.32 38.42 -2.38
C ARG A 24 48.36 37.96 -3.39
N THR A 25 47.93 37.31 -4.47
CA THR A 25 48.86 36.60 -5.37
C THR A 25 49.30 37.45 -6.55
N LYS A 26 48.40 38.29 -7.08
CA LYS A 26 48.63 39.08 -8.30
C LYS A 26 47.83 40.39 -8.29
N PRO A 27 48.24 41.41 -9.07
CA PRO A 27 47.41 42.58 -9.35
C PRO A 27 46.15 42.18 -10.12
N ILE A 28 45.00 42.57 -9.58
CA ILE A 28 43.68 42.27 -10.15
C ILE A 28 42.94 43.58 -10.41
N PRO A 29 42.24 43.74 -11.54
CA PRO A 29 41.42 44.91 -11.81
C PRO A 29 40.46 45.22 -10.65
N ALA A 30 40.18 46.50 -10.39
CA ALA A 30 39.30 46.93 -9.30
C ALA A 30 37.90 46.31 -9.40
N LYS A 31 37.40 46.13 -10.62
CA LYS A 31 36.14 45.43 -10.93
C LYS A 31 36.07 44.00 -10.39
N ASP A 32 37.16 43.26 -10.52
CA ASP A 32 37.24 41.84 -10.17
C ASP A 32 37.86 41.63 -8.78
N SER A 33 38.06 42.71 -8.00
CA SER A 33 38.66 42.68 -6.67
C SER A 33 37.83 43.46 -5.65
N ILE A 34 38.06 44.76 -5.48
CA ILE A 34 37.43 45.58 -4.44
C ILE A 34 35.94 45.84 -4.73
N LEU A 35 35.56 45.94 -6.02
CA LEU A 35 34.17 46.08 -6.44
C LEU A 35 33.43 44.74 -6.55
N LEU A 36 34.12 43.62 -6.37
CA LEU A 36 33.52 42.31 -6.53
C LEU A 36 32.65 41.97 -5.30
N ASP A 37 31.33 42.10 -5.47
CA ASP A 37 30.36 41.77 -4.43
C ASP A 37 29.74 40.38 -4.66
N TYR A 38 30.10 39.43 -3.81
CA TYR A 38 29.48 38.10 -3.77
C TYR A 38 28.33 37.97 -2.77
N VAL A 39 28.10 39.00 -1.94
CA VAL A 39 27.15 38.97 -0.82
C VAL A 39 25.85 39.67 -1.19
N GLY A 40 25.92 40.82 -1.88
CA GLY A 40 24.75 41.62 -2.26
C GLY A 40 24.07 41.22 -3.58
N VAL A 41 24.69 40.31 -4.34
CA VAL A 41 24.24 39.90 -5.68
C VAL A 41 23.40 38.61 -5.63
N ASN A 42 22.48 38.42 -6.59
CA ASN A 42 21.61 37.25 -6.66
C ASN A 42 22.40 35.94 -6.80
N TYR A 43 21.92 34.84 -6.21
CA TYR A 43 22.62 33.54 -6.22
C TYR A 43 23.00 33.03 -7.62
N VAL A 44 22.14 33.20 -8.62
CA VAL A 44 22.40 32.76 -10.00
C VAL A 44 23.55 33.55 -10.63
N GLU A 45 23.57 34.85 -10.37
CA GLU A 45 24.61 35.74 -10.88
C GLU A 45 25.94 35.50 -10.16
N VAL A 46 25.91 35.27 -8.84
CA VAL A 46 27.08 34.84 -8.07
C VAL A 46 27.66 33.53 -8.60
N LEU A 47 26.84 32.54 -8.94
CA LEU A 47 27.30 31.28 -9.55
C LEU A 47 27.97 31.54 -10.89
N TRP A 48 27.37 32.37 -11.74
CA TRP A 48 27.92 32.74 -13.04
C TRP A 48 29.28 33.45 -12.91
N ILE A 49 29.36 34.45 -12.03
CA ILE A 49 30.58 35.21 -11.75
C ILE A 49 31.65 34.30 -11.16
N ALA A 50 31.31 33.42 -10.23
CA ALA A 50 32.25 32.48 -9.61
C ALA A 50 32.82 31.49 -10.62
N VAL A 51 31.99 30.96 -11.53
CA VAL A 51 32.46 30.09 -12.64
C VAL A 51 33.40 30.87 -13.57
N LYS A 52 33.01 32.08 -13.97
CA LYS A 52 33.78 32.91 -14.90
C LYS A 52 35.18 33.23 -14.36
N HIS A 53 35.27 33.55 -13.07
CA HIS A 53 36.54 33.89 -12.41
C HIS A 53 37.28 32.68 -11.83
N LYS A 54 36.73 31.45 -11.96
CA LYS A 54 37.27 30.20 -11.41
C LYS A 54 37.38 30.20 -9.88
N HIS A 55 36.44 30.85 -9.20
CA HIS A 55 36.36 30.89 -7.74
C HIS A 55 35.68 29.62 -7.20
N TRP A 56 36.39 28.49 -7.27
CA TRP A 56 35.87 27.17 -6.91
C TRP A 56 35.39 27.06 -5.46
N SER A 57 36.03 27.77 -4.53
CA SER A 57 35.65 27.79 -3.11
C SER A 57 34.25 28.37 -2.92
N VAL A 58 33.92 29.47 -3.61
CA VAL A 58 32.59 30.12 -3.57
C VAL A 58 31.54 29.20 -4.20
N LEU A 59 31.86 28.58 -5.34
CA LEU A 59 30.97 27.65 -6.02
C LEU A 59 30.63 26.42 -5.15
N LEU A 60 31.65 25.80 -4.54
CA LEU A 60 31.47 24.65 -3.65
C LEU A 60 30.67 25.00 -2.40
N ALA A 61 30.86 26.21 -1.85
CA ALA A 61 30.10 26.66 -0.68
C ALA A 61 28.60 26.80 -0.99
N ILE A 62 28.25 27.36 -2.16
CA ILE A 62 26.85 27.51 -2.61
C ILE A 62 26.24 26.14 -2.94
N LEU A 63 27.01 25.26 -3.60
CA LEU A 63 26.54 23.89 -3.86
C LEU A 63 26.32 23.10 -2.57
N GLY A 64 27.18 23.28 -1.57
CA GLY A 64 27.04 22.68 -0.25
C GLY A 64 25.78 23.14 0.48
N SER A 65 25.51 24.46 0.51
CA SER A 65 24.29 24.98 1.13
C SER A 65 23.01 24.54 0.41
N GLY A 66 23.05 24.45 -0.92
CA GLY A 66 21.97 23.85 -1.72
C GLY A 66 21.75 22.36 -1.45
N MET A 67 22.82 21.57 -1.32
CA MET A 67 22.71 20.13 -1.04
C MET A 67 22.17 19.86 0.38
N LEU A 68 22.53 20.69 1.36
CA LEU A 68 21.95 20.65 2.71
C LEU A 68 20.45 20.97 2.72
N ALA A 69 20.01 21.92 1.88
CA ALA A 69 18.61 22.23 1.71
C ALA A 69 17.82 21.00 1.21
N ILE A 70 18.34 20.33 0.18
CA ILE A 70 17.75 19.12 -0.40
C ILE A 70 17.70 18.01 0.65
N SER A 71 18.80 17.78 1.38
CA SER A 71 18.85 16.79 2.46
C SER A 71 17.83 17.07 3.56
N ASN A 72 17.60 18.33 3.92
CA ASN A 72 16.64 18.71 4.95
C ASN A 72 15.19 18.42 4.48
N ILE A 73 14.85 18.76 3.24
CA ILE A 73 13.54 18.46 2.65
C ILE A 73 13.29 16.94 2.63
N ALA A 74 14.28 16.16 2.18
CA ALA A 74 14.18 14.70 2.16
C ALA A 74 14.10 14.08 3.57
N ALA A 75 14.83 14.62 4.55
CA ALA A 75 14.78 14.15 5.93
C ALA A 75 13.42 14.41 6.60
N THR A 76 12.80 15.58 6.34
CA THR A 76 11.47 15.92 6.89
C THR A 76 10.34 15.05 6.34
N SER A 77 10.55 14.39 5.19
CA SER A 77 9.56 13.54 4.51
C SER A 77 9.89 12.05 4.60
N LEU A 78 10.82 11.68 5.48
CA LEU A 78 11.36 10.32 5.58
C LEU A 78 10.34 9.29 6.07
N TRP A 79 9.33 9.69 6.84
CA TRP A 79 8.42 8.79 7.56
C TRP A 79 7.03 8.84 6.90
N THR A 80 6.38 7.68 6.75
CA THR A 80 5.00 7.58 6.28
C THR A 80 4.23 6.51 7.04
N THR A 81 2.95 6.76 7.30
CA THR A 81 2.07 5.76 7.88
C THR A 81 1.46 4.91 6.77
N SER A 82 1.49 3.59 6.93
CA SER A 82 0.83 2.64 6.03
C SER A 82 0.16 1.55 6.87
N PHE A 83 -1.03 1.12 6.43
CA PHE A 83 -1.70 -0.04 7.01
C PHE A 83 -1.03 -1.31 6.51
N GLN A 84 -0.59 -2.16 7.42
CA GLN A 84 0.01 -3.44 7.10
C GLN A 84 -0.67 -4.56 7.90
N PRO A 85 -0.80 -5.76 7.29
CA PRO A 85 -1.30 -6.93 7.99
C PRO A 85 -0.31 -7.32 9.10
N VAL A 86 -0.81 -7.40 10.32
CA VAL A 86 -0.08 -7.89 11.49
C VAL A 86 -0.68 -9.22 11.87
N GLN A 87 0.12 -10.27 11.80
CA GLN A 87 -0.26 -11.60 12.26
C GLN A 87 0.02 -11.71 13.75
N GLN A 88 -1.01 -12.07 14.51
CA GLN A 88 -0.93 -12.38 15.93
C GLN A 88 -1.34 -13.84 16.14
N HIS A 89 -0.51 -14.59 16.85
CA HIS A 89 -0.89 -15.95 17.24
C HIS A 89 -2.02 -15.90 18.27
N THR A 90 -3.06 -16.70 18.07
CA THR A 90 -4.24 -16.73 18.92
C THR A 90 -4.77 -18.16 19.04
N GLN A 91 -5.43 -18.43 20.16
CA GLN A 91 -6.23 -19.65 20.32
C GLN A 91 -7.60 -19.44 19.67
N LEU A 92 -8.03 -20.42 18.90
CA LEU A 92 -9.35 -20.49 18.28
C LEU A 92 -10.12 -21.66 18.90
N LEU A 93 -11.43 -21.66 18.75
CA LEU A 93 -12.31 -22.76 19.13
C LEU A 93 -12.91 -23.39 17.88
N ARG A 94 -12.73 -24.69 17.71
CA ARG A 94 -13.43 -25.47 16.70
C ARG A 94 -14.87 -25.65 17.15
N THR A 95 -15.81 -25.11 16.39
CA THR A 95 -17.24 -25.07 16.73
C THR A 95 -17.99 -26.32 16.25
N THR A 96 -17.46 -27.04 15.28
CA THR A 96 -18.09 -28.25 14.72
C THR A 96 -17.11 -29.40 14.55
N SER A 97 -17.49 -30.60 14.99
CA SER A 97 -16.82 -31.86 14.67
C SER A 97 -17.77 -32.81 13.92
N PHE A 98 -17.24 -33.75 13.14
CA PHE A 98 -18.03 -34.69 12.33
C PHE A 98 -18.02 -36.12 12.90
N ASP A 99 -18.14 -36.24 14.22
CA ASP A 99 -18.05 -37.53 14.93
C ASP A 99 -19.44 -38.10 15.30
N ASN A 100 -20.53 -37.51 14.82
CA ASN A 100 -21.87 -38.02 15.10
C ASN A 100 -22.15 -39.31 14.31
N ALA A 101 -23.03 -40.16 14.85
CA ALA A 101 -23.71 -41.16 14.05
C ALA A 101 -24.61 -40.48 13.01
N PHE A 102 -24.82 -41.13 11.85
CA PHE A 102 -25.64 -40.61 10.78
C PHE A 102 -27.07 -40.29 11.26
N ASN A 103 -27.50 -39.03 11.13
CA ASN A 103 -28.86 -38.61 11.46
C ASN A 103 -29.80 -38.66 10.23
N PRO A 104 -30.75 -39.61 10.15
CA PRO A 104 -31.67 -39.75 9.01
C PRO A 104 -32.76 -38.67 8.95
N GLU A 105 -32.99 -37.91 10.04
CA GLU A 105 -33.99 -36.85 10.09
C GLU A 105 -33.52 -35.51 9.51
N ALA A 106 -32.23 -35.40 9.17
CA ALA A 106 -31.66 -34.24 8.52
C ALA A 106 -32.22 -34.11 7.09
N ARG A 107 -33.24 -33.28 6.86
CA ARG A 107 -33.91 -33.18 5.53
C ARG A 107 -33.50 -31.97 4.69
N ALA A 108 -32.85 -30.97 5.30
CA ALA A 108 -32.62 -29.65 4.70
C ALA A 108 -31.39 -29.55 3.78
N TYR A 109 -30.57 -30.59 3.67
CA TYR A 109 -29.30 -30.53 2.93
C TYR A 109 -29.47 -30.48 1.41
N LEU A 110 -30.48 -31.17 0.87
CA LEU A 110 -30.75 -31.19 -0.56
C LEU A 110 -31.18 -29.81 -1.06
N ALA A 111 -31.94 -29.06 -0.28
CA ALA A 111 -32.34 -27.70 -0.63
C ALA A 111 -31.14 -26.76 -0.80
N SER A 112 -30.12 -26.88 0.06
CA SER A 112 -28.89 -26.08 -0.05
C SER A 112 -28.05 -26.46 -1.27
N TYR A 113 -27.96 -27.77 -1.55
CA TYR A 113 -27.26 -28.29 -2.73
C TYR A 113 -27.92 -27.80 -4.03
N PHE A 114 -29.22 -28.02 -4.20
CA PHE A 114 -29.93 -27.60 -5.41
C PHE A 114 -30.08 -26.08 -5.51
N GLY A 115 -30.15 -25.36 -4.38
CA GLY A 115 -30.06 -23.90 -4.34
C GLY A 115 -28.76 -23.38 -4.97
N HIS A 116 -27.64 -24.01 -4.62
CA HIS A 116 -26.34 -23.70 -5.22
C HIS A 116 -26.30 -24.07 -6.71
N LEU A 117 -26.67 -25.30 -7.04
CA LEU A 117 -26.56 -25.83 -8.40
C LEU A 117 -27.49 -25.12 -9.41
N LEU A 118 -28.77 -24.94 -9.08
CA LEU A 118 -29.79 -24.46 -10.02
C LEU A 118 -29.93 -22.93 -10.02
N TYR A 119 -29.70 -22.28 -8.89
CA TYR A 119 -29.94 -20.84 -8.72
C TYR A 119 -28.66 -20.04 -8.46
N GLY A 120 -27.49 -20.68 -8.41
CA GLY A 120 -26.22 -20.00 -8.16
C GLY A 120 -26.12 -19.37 -6.77
N VAL A 121 -26.87 -19.87 -5.79
CA VAL A 121 -26.77 -19.41 -4.40
C VAL A 121 -25.36 -19.72 -3.89
N PRO A 122 -24.67 -18.79 -3.19
CA PRO A 122 -23.35 -19.06 -2.64
C PRO A 122 -23.34 -20.31 -1.77
N PRO A 123 -22.32 -21.18 -1.87
CA PRO A 123 -22.26 -22.39 -1.08
C PRO A 123 -22.15 -22.04 0.42
N PRO A 124 -22.62 -22.92 1.32
CA PRO A 124 -22.52 -22.67 2.75
C PRO A 124 -21.07 -22.45 3.21
N LYS A 125 -20.90 -21.64 4.26
CA LYS A 125 -19.59 -21.19 4.75
C LYS A 125 -18.67 -22.33 5.23
N TRP A 126 -19.25 -23.47 5.57
CA TRP A 126 -18.55 -24.69 5.98
C TRP A 126 -18.23 -25.62 4.81
N THR A 127 -18.37 -25.19 3.56
CA THR A 127 -18.09 -26.02 2.38
C THR A 127 -17.06 -25.37 1.48
N TYR A 128 -16.14 -26.17 0.95
CA TYR A 128 -15.17 -25.74 -0.05
C TYR A 128 -14.96 -26.84 -1.09
N GLY A 129 -15.45 -26.62 -2.30
CA GLY A 129 -15.52 -27.67 -3.33
C GLY A 129 -16.22 -28.92 -2.78
N ASN A 130 -15.59 -30.08 -2.92
CA ASN A 130 -16.14 -31.36 -2.46
C ASN A 130 -15.78 -31.69 -0.99
N HIS A 131 -15.45 -30.69 -0.18
CA HIS A 131 -15.07 -30.86 1.22
C HIS A 131 -16.02 -30.13 2.17
N ALA A 132 -16.46 -30.82 3.23
CA ALA A 132 -17.09 -30.21 4.40
C ALA A 132 -16.04 -29.87 5.45
N LEU A 133 -15.93 -28.60 5.78
CA LEU A 133 -14.98 -28.04 6.73
C LEU A 133 -15.55 -28.00 8.14
N SER A 134 -14.72 -28.33 9.12
CA SER A 134 -14.98 -28.01 10.51
C SER A 134 -14.85 -26.50 10.69
N SER A 135 -15.96 -25.86 11.04
CA SER A 135 -16.00 -24.44 11.40
C SER A 135 -15.20 -24.16 12.68
N PHE A 136 -14.63 -22.97 12.76
CA PHE A 136 -13.90 -22.48 13.92
C PHE A 136 -14.12 -20.98 14.09
N GLN A 137 -13.99 -20.50 15.32
CA GLN A 137 -14.19 -19.11 15.71
C GLN A 137 -13.15 -18.67 16.74
N LEU A 138 -13.09 -17.37 17.04
CA LEU A 138 -12.26 -16.87 18.14
C LEU A 138 -12.77 -17.40 19.49
N GLN A 139 -11.85 -17.70 20.40
CA GLN A 139 -12.20 -18.17 21.74
C GLN A 139 -12.95 -17.12 22.57
N ASP A 140 -12.61 -15.85 22.39
CA ASP A 140 -13.29 -14.73 23.03
C ASP A 140 -14.34 -14.14 22.09
N ASP A 141 -15.56 -13.91 22.59
CA ASP A 141 -16.74 -13.36 21.90
C ASP A 141 -16.59 -11.88 21.49
N HIS A 142 -15.35 -11.40 21.37
CA HIS A 142 -15.05 -10.09 20.85
C HIS A 142 -15.21 -10.10 19.33
N THR A 143 -15.96 -9.14 18.81
CA THR A 143 -16.09 -8.87 17.37
C THR A 143 -14.76 -8.38 16.81
N ALA A 144 -13.82 -9.30 16.60
CA ALA A 144 -12.56 -8.99 15.96
C ALA A 144 -12.81 -8.73 14.48
N SER A 145 -12.35 -7.59 14.00
CA SER A 145 -12.28 -7.29 12.57
C SER A 145 -10.91 -7.75 12.08
N GLY A 146 -10.87 -8.77 11.23
CA GLY A 146 -9.60 -9.34 10.75
C GLY A 146 -9.78 -10.65 10.03
N MET A 147 -8.67 -11.27 9.68
CA MET A 147 -8.64 -12.57 9.00
C MET A 147 -8.04 -13.62 9.93
N LEU A 148 -8.80 -14.66 10.22
CA LEU A 148 -8.37 -15.85 10.94
C LEU A 148 -7.72 -16.81 9.96
N SER A 149 -6.62 -17.42 10.37
CA SER A 149 -5.94 -18.47 9.62
C SER A 149 -5.67 -19.62 10.57
N ALA A 150 -6.14 -20.81 10.23
CA ALA A 150 -5.91 -22.01 11.01
C ALA A 150 -5.94 -23.27 10.14
N ILE A 151 -5.42 -24.37 10.69
CA ILE A 151 -5.54 -25.68 10.08
C ILE A 151 -6.81 -26.32 10.65
N THR A 152 -7.77 -26.67 9.80
CA THR A 152 -9.02 -27.31 10.22
C THR A 152 -9.24 -28.61 9.47
N GLN A 153 -10.05 -29.48 10.08
CA GLN A 153 -10.43 -30.75 9.49
C GLN A 153 -11.45 -30.53 8.37
N ALA A 154 -11.29 -31.29 7.31
CA ALA A 154 -12.24 -31.38 6.22
C ALA A 154 -12.53 -32.83 5.88
N TYR A 155 -13.78 -33.09 5.50
CA TYR A 155 -14.24 -34.41 5.12
C TYR A 155 -14.69 -34.39 3.68
N SER A 156 -14.28 -35.38 2.91
CA SER A 156 -14.83 -35.64 1.58
C SER A 156 -15.19 -37.12 1.45
N ALA A 157 -16.11 -37.42 0.55
CA ALA A 157 -16.52 -38.78 0.26
C ALA A 157 -16.45 -39.05 -1.23
N THR A 158 -16.14 -40.30 -1.56
CA THR A 158 -16.17 -40.82 -2.93
C THR A 158 -17.04 -42.07 -2.94
N LEU A 159 -17.70 -42.34 -4.05
CA LEU A 159 -18.49 -43.56 -4.23
C LEU A 159 -17.79 -44.45 -5.24
N SER A 160 -17.44 -45.67 -4.83
CA SER A 160 -16.86 -46.69 -5.71
C SER A 160 -17.97 -47.59 -6.21
N CYS A 161 -18.27 -47.54 -7.50
CA CYS A 161 -19.36 -48.32 -8.12
C CYS A 161 -18.81 -49.36 -9.10
N GLU A 162 -19.34 -50.58 -9.02
CA GLU A 162 -19.01 -51.70 -9.91
C GLU A 162 -20.29 -52.32 -10.49
N THR A 163 -20.18 -52.92 -11.67
CA THR A 163 -21.33 -53.58 -12.33
C THR A 163 -21.71 -54.86 -11.60
N MET A 164 -23.02 -55.10 -11.50
CA MET A 164 -23.58 -56.23 -10.76
C MET A 164 -24.48 -57.09 -11.65
N VAL A 165 -24.64 -58.37 -11.30
CA VAL A 165 -25.53 -59.29 -12.01
C VAL A 165 -26.88 -59.35 -11.30
N LEU A 166 -27.95 -59.15 -12.07
CA LEU A 166 -29.35 -59.26 -11.65
C LEU A 166 -29.97 -60.51 -12.26
N GLU A 167 -30.65 -61.30 -11.44
CA GLU A 167 -31.52 -62.39 -11.89
C GLU A 167 -32.94 -62.12 -11.42
N THR A 168 -33.94 -62.30 -12.28
CA THR A 168 -35.34 -62.02 -11.97
C THR A 168 -36.21 -63.26 -12.14
N GLY A 169 -37.17 -63.42 -11.23
CA GLY A 169 -38.25 -64.41 -11.38
C GLY A 169 -39.42 -63.88 -12.20
N ALA A 170 -40.52 -64.62 -12.20
CA ALA A 170 -41.76 -64.18 -12.86
C ALA A 170 -42.49 -63.13 -12.01
N VAL A 171 -43.05 -62.12 -12.67
CA VAL A 171 -43.95 -61.14 -12.05
C VAL A 171 -45.17 -61.87 -11.48
N TYR A 172 -45.51 -61.59 -10.22
CA TYR A 172 -46.74 -62.06 -9.58
C TYR A 172 -47.50 -60.90 -8.94
N VAL A 173 -48.79 -61.10 -8.68
CA VAL A 173 -49.61 -60.11 -7.95
C VAL A 173 -49.60 -60.50 -6.48
N ASP A 174 -49.10 -59.61 -5.62
CA ASP A 174 -49.22 -59.80 -4.19
C ASP A 174 -50.69 -59.63 -3.77
N THR A 175 -51.27 -60.71 -3.25
CA THR A 175 -52.67 -60.74 -2.82
C THR A 175 -53.00 -59.78 -1.68
N PHE A 176 -52.00 -59.36 -0.88
CA PHE A 176 -52.22 -58.45 0.24
C PHE A 176 -52.21 -56.98 -0.20
N SER A 177 -51.18 -56.57 -0.94
CA SER A 177 -51.04 -55.19 -1.44
C SER A 177 -51.78 -54.92 -2.74
N GLN A 178 -52.29 -55.96 -3.42
CA GLN A 178 -52.82 -55.89 -4.79
C GLN A 178 -51.84 -55.25 -5.79
N SER A 179 -50.54 -55.32 -5.49
CA SER A 179 -49.48 -54.75 -6.33
C SER A 179 -48.74 -55.83 -7.10
N HIS A 180 -48.25 -55.50 -8.29
CA HIS A 180 -47.36 -56.38 -9.02
C HIS A 180 -45.98 -56.36 -8.37
N VAL A 181 -45.40 -57.54 -8.20
CA VAL A 181 -44.11 -57.78 -7.57
C VAL A 181 -43.24 -58.60 -8.51
N LEU A 182 -42.01 -58.12 -8.73
CA LEU A 182 -40.95 -58.83 -9.44
C LEU A 182 -39.90 -59.24 -8.40
N PRO A 183 -39.75 -60.55 -8.10
CA PRO A 183 -38.66 -61.02 -7.29
C PRO A 183 -37.35 -60.91 -8.09
N ALA A 184 -36.36 -60.24 -7.52
CA ALA A 184 -35.05 -60.04 -8.13
C ALA A 184 -33.96 -60.47 -7.13
N THR A 185 -32.91 -61.08 -7.62
CA THR A 185 -31.73 -61.50 -6.85
C THR A 185 -30.53 -60.81 -7.43
N ALA A 186 -29.86 -59.98 -6.63
CA ALA A 186 -28.58 -59.40 -7.01
C ALA A 186 -27.44 -60.31 -6.57
N SER A 187 -26.40 -60.38 -7.40
CA SER A 187 -25.15 -61.06 -7.09
C SER A 187 -23.94 -60.18 -7.43
N TRP A 188 -23.07 -59.98 -6.44
CA TRP A 188 -21.82 -59.21 -6.54
C TRP A 188 -20.71 -59.95 -5.81
N GLY A 189 -19.72 -60.44 -6.56
CA GLY A 189 -18.69 -61.33 -6.00
C GLY A 189 -19.33 -62.56 -5.35
N GLU A 190 -19.05 -62.78 -4.06
CA GLU A 190 -19.63 -63.86 -3.25
C GLU A 190 -20.94 -63.47 -2.54
N CYS A 191 -21.37 -62.20 -2.64
CA CYS A 191 -22.60 -61.74 -2.02
C CYS A 191 -23.81 -61.98 -2.91
N GLN A 192 -24.90 -62.48 -2.31
CA GLN A 192 -26.20 -62.58 -2.95
C GLN A 192 -27.32 -62.14 -2.01
N GLN A 193 -28.23 -61.31 -2.50
CA GLN A 193 -29.41 -60.88 -1.76
C GLN A 193 -30.62 -60.76 -2.69
N ALA A 194 -31.75 -61.31 -2.23
CA ALA A 194 -33.02 -61.20 -2.92
C ALA A 194 -33.82 -59.99 -2.42
N PHE A 195 -34.44 -59.27 -3.34
CA PHE A 195 -35.33 -58.15 -3.09
C PHE A 195 -36.58 -58.26 -3.95
N ASN A 196 -37.67 -57.70 -3.43
CA ASN A 196 -38.94 -57.65 -4.13
C ASN A 196 -39.13 -56.25 -4.70
N VAL A 197 -39.07 -56.14 -6.03
CA VAL A 197 -39.39 -54.91 -6.75
C VAL A 197 -40.91 -54.82 -6.82
N SER A 198 -41.51 -53.79 -6.23
CA SER A 198 -42.96 -53.60 -6.18
C SER A 198 -43.35 -52.21 -6.70
N GLY A 199 -44.64 -51.99 -6.94
CA GLY A 199 -45.19 -50.66 -7.25
C GLY A 199 -45.26 -50.28 -8.74
N PHE A 200 -45.26 -51.26 -9.64
CA PHE A 200 -45.65 -51.07 -11.04
C PHE A 200 -47.13 -51.44 -11.25
N GLY A 201 -47.83 -50.60 -12.02
CA GLY A 201 -49.26 -50.73 -12.27
C GLY A 201 -49.53 -51.12 -13.71
N VAL A 202 -50.28 -52.21 -13.92
CA VAL A 202 -50.60 -52.76 -15.26
C VAL A 202 -51.71 -51.99 -15.99
N ARG A 203 -52.01 -50.75 -15.59
CA ARG A 203 -53.02 -49.92 -16.27
C ARG A 203 -52.37 -49.01 -17.31
N GLY A 204 -51.87 -49.62 -18.38
CA GLY A 204 -51.41 -48.90 -19.56
C GLY A 204 -50.67 -49.82 -20.52
N THR A 205 -50.95 -49.67 -21.82
CA THR A 205 -50.07 -50.16 -22.90
C THR A 205 -48.96 -49.13 -23.06
N GLY A 206 -47.78 -49.37 -22.50
CA GLY A 206 -46.68 -48.42 -22.57
C GLY A 206 -45.41 -48.92 -21.89
N LEU A 207 -44.26 -48.41 -22.36
CA LEU A 207 -42.94 -48.65 -21.78
C LEU A 207 -42.82 -47.94 -20.42
N ALA A 208 -42.28 -48.63 -19.42
CA ALA A 208 -42.07 -48.10 -18.08
C ALA A 208 -40.63 -48.28 -17.62
N LEU A 209 -40.08 -47.25 -16.97
CA LEU A 209 -38.72 -47.26 -16.44
C LEU A 209 -38.75 -47.09 -14.93
N ILE A 210 -38.17 -48.05 -14.20
CA ILE A 210 -38.20 -48.08 -12.73
C ILE A 210 -36.76 -48.09 -12.22
N GLY A 211 -36.41 -47.11 -11.40
CA GLY A 211 -35.12 -47.08 -10.71
C GLY A 211 -35.30 -47.21 -9.20
N ARG A 212 -34.35 -47.88 -8.53
CA ARG A 212 -34.38 -48.14 -7.10
C ARG A 212 -32.98 -48.25 -6.51
N VAL A 213 -32.88 -47.96 -5.20
CA VAL A 213 -31.66 -48.22 -4.42
C VAL A 213 -31.93 -49.23 -3.30
N ASP A 214 -31.41 -50.44 -3.38
CA ASP A 214 -31.55 -51.45 -2.32
C ASP A 214 -30.31 -51.50 -1.43
N ASP A 215 -30.49 -51.80 -0.14
CA ASP A 215 -29.37 -52.04 0.77
C ASP A 215 -29.01 -53.53 0.74
N MET A 216 -27.79 -53.84 0.31
CA MET A 216 -27.25 -55.19 0.29
C MET A 216 -26.20 -55.37 1.38
N VAL A 217 -26.41 -56.35 2.26
CA VAL A 217 -25.48 -56.65 3.35
C VAL A 217 -24.51 -57.74 2.91
N CYS A 218 -23.26 -57.35 2.70
CA CYS A 218 -22.13 -58.21 2.37
C CYS A 218 -21.26 -58.43 3.61
N ASP A 219 -21.37 -59.59 4.26
CA ASP A 219 -20.74 -59.91 5.54
C ASP A 219 -21.08 -58.89 6.65
N THR A 220 -20.24 -57.86 6.80
CA THR A 220 -20.41 -56.75 7.75
C THR A 220 -20.43 -55.37 7.08
N SER A 221 -20.42 -55.32 5.75
CA SER A 221 -20.40 -54.09 4.96
C SER A 221 -21.70 -53.91 4.19
N HIS A 222 -22.29 -52.73 4.30
CA HIS A 222 -23.46 -52.35 3.53
C HIS A 222 -23.04 -51.82 2.16
N THR A 223 -23.76 -52.25 1.12
CA THR A 223 -23.50 -51.90 -0.27
C THR A 223 -24.78 -51.40 -0.91
N ALA A 224 -24.74 -50.22 -1.53
CA ALA A 224 -25.88 -49.66 -2.23
C ALA A 224 -26.05 -50.39 -3.57
N VAL A 225 -27.19 -51.04 -3.76
CA VAL A 225 -27.59 -51.65 -5.03
C VAL A 225 -28.46 -50.66 -5.78
N ILE A 226 -27.91 -49.97 -6.77
CA ILE A 226 -28.69 -49.09 -7.63
C ILE A 226 -29.12 -49.93 -8.83
N SER A 227 -30.42 -50.16 -8.98
CA SER A 227 -31.00 -50.98 -10.05
C SER A 227 -31.97 -50.17 -10.91
N VAL A 228 -31.95 -50.45 -12.21
CA VAL A 228 -32.85 -49.86 -13.21
C VAL A 228 -33.48 -50.99 -14.01
N PHE A 229 -34.80 -50.95 -14.14
CA PHE A 229 -35.61 -51.93 -14.85
C PHE A 229 -36.44 -51.23 -15.92
N HIS A 230 -36.35 -51.73 -17.15
CA HIS A 230 -37.14 -51.29 -18.29
C HIS A 230 -38.18 -52.35 -18.61
N PHE A 231 -39.46 -51.98 -18.50
CA PHE A 231 -40.60 -52.86 -18.67
C PHE A 231 -41.42 -52.51 -19.90
N ASP A 232 -42.00 -53.52 -20.54
CA ASP A 232 -43.16 -53.40 -21.42
C ASP A 232 -44.32 -54.21 -20.81
N SER A 233 -45.32 -53.51 -20.27
CA SER A 233 -46.42 -54.11 -19.52
C SER A 233 -45.96 -54.98 -18.34
N THR A 234 -45.79 -56.29 -18.52
CA THR A 234 -45.32 -57.25 -17.51
C THR A 234 -43.94 -57.84 -17.82
N ASP A 235 -43.41 -57.61 -19.02
CA ASP A 235 -42.17 -58.19 -19.48
C ASP A 235 -41.01 -57.23 -19.21
N VAL A 236 -39.92 -57.74 -18.62
CA VAL A 236 -38.67 -56.99 -18.44
C VAL A 236 -37.92 -57.01 -19.76
N LEU A 237 -37.78 -55.86 -20.41
CA LEU A 237 -37.01 -55.71 -21.65
C LEU A 237 -35.50 -55.68 -21.36
N GLU A 238 -35.10 -54.82 -20.44
CA GLU A 238 -33.71 -54.60 -20.05
C GLU A 238 -33.63 -54.32 -18.54
N MET A 239 -32.55 -54.77 -17.91
CA MET A 239 -32.30 -54.51 -16.50
C MET A 239 -30.80 -54.42 -16.22
N HIS A 240 -30.43 -53.47 -15.37
CA HIS A 240 -29.04 -53.25 -14.99
C HIS A 240 -28.95 -52.87 -13.52
N ALA A 241 -27.88 -53.30 -12.86
CA ALA A 241 -27.57 -52.86 -11.51
C ALA A 241 -26.08 -52.61 -11.32
N ILE A 242 -25.80 -51.74 -10.37
CA ILE A 242 -24.47 -51.44 -9.89
C ILE A 242 -24.43 -51.55 -8.36
N ALA A 243 -23.30 -52.02 -7.85
CA ALA A 243 -22.98 -52.08 -6.44
C ALA A 243 -22.07 -50.89 -6.11
N CYS A 244 -22.49 -50.02 -5.20
CA CYS A 244 -21.79 -48.79 -4.85
C CYS A 244 -21.45 -48.74 -3.35
N GLN A 245 -20.18 -48.47 -3.04
CA GLN A 245 -19.67 -48.36 -1.66
C GLN A 245 -19.04 -46.98 -1.41
N PRO A 246 -19.43 -46.27 -0.33
CA PRO A 246 -18.85 -44.98 0.01
C PRO A 246 -17.47 -45.15 0.68
N ARG A 247 -16.54 -44.25 0.36
CA ARG A 247 -15.23 -44.12 0.99
C ARG A 247 -15.01 -42.69 1.46
N TYR A 248 -14.69 -42.54 2.74
CA TYR A 248 -14.51 -41.25 3.39
C TYR A 248 -13.02 -40.93 3.59
N THR A 249 -12.69 -39.66 3.44
CA THR A 249 -11.34 -39.15 3.69
C THR A 249 -11.42 -37.93 4.60
N ARG A 250 -10.57 -37.90 5.63
CA ARG A 250 -10.31 -36.73 6.47
C ARG A 250 -9.03 -36.06 5.97
N SER A 251 -9.12 -34.78 5.67
CA SER A 251 -8.01 -33.94 5.23
C SER A 251 -7.81 -32.77 6.21
N GLU A 252 -6.57 -32.37 6.41
CA GLU A 252 -6.23 -31.15 7.16
C GLU A 252 -6.02 -30.01 6.15
N LEU A 253 -6.82 -28.96 6.25
CA LEU A 253 -6.80 -27.81 5.34
C LEU A 253 -6.35 -26.56 6.09
N SER A 254 -5.38 -25.83 5.55
CA SER A 254 -5.09 -24.46 5.98
C SER A 254 -6.06 -23.51 5.30
N VAL A 255 -6.89 -22.83 6.10
CA VAL A 255 -7.99 -21.99 5.66
C VAL A 255 -7.85 -20.59 6.24
N ASN A 256 -8.05 -19.58 5.40
CA ASN A 256 -8.20 -18.20 5.81
C ASN A 256 -9.68 -17.85 5.83
N VAL A 257 -10.16 -17.30 6.94
CA VAL A 257 -11.58 -17.00 7.18
C VAL A 257 -11.70 -15.58 7.71
N ASN A 258 -12.65 -14.82 7.20
CA ASN A 258 -12.98 -13.51 7.76
C ASN A 258 -13.60 -13.68 9.17
N ALA A 259 -13.01 -13.03 10.17
CA ALA A 259 -13.42 -13.17 11.56
C ALA A 259 -14.88 -12.74 11.82
N SER A 260 -15.42 -11.78 11.05
CA SER A 260 -16.78 -11.26 11.27
C SER A 260 -17.84 -12.00 10.48
N THR A 261 -17.54 -12.41 9.24
CA THR A 261 -18.51 -13.09 8.36
C THR A 261 -18.38 -14.60 8.39
N SER A 262 -17.27 -15.15 8.89
CA SER A 262 -16.92 -16.57 8.76
C SER A 262 -16.83 -17.04 7.30
N GLU A 263 -16.64 -16.13 6.34
CA GLU A 263 -16.45 -16.47 4.93
C GLU A 263 -14.99 -16.82 4.66
N ILE A 264 -14.79 -17.83 3.82
CA ILE A 264 -13.46 -18.28 3.40
C ILE A 264 -12.90 -17.25 2.41
N ASP A 265 -11.67 -16.80 2.65
CA ASP A 265 -10.94 -15.93 1.74
C ASP A 265 -9.78 -16.67 1.08
N GLY A 266 -9.76 -16.69 -0.25
CA GLY A 266 -8.78 -17.43 -1.04
C GLY A 266 -9.04 -18.93 -1.13
N VAL A 267 -8.02 -19.67 -1.58
CA VAL A 267 -8.08 -21.11 -1.83
C VAL A 267 -7.41 -21.86 -0.67
N PRO A 268 -8.17 -22.67 0.11
CA PRO A 268 -7.62 -23.59 1.10
C PRO A 268 -6.53 -24.49 0.54
N THR A 269 -5.52 -24.77 1.35
CA THR A 269 -4.41 -25.66 0.97
C THR A 269 -4.44 -26.95 1.77
N ILE A 270 -4.34 -28.09 1.08
CA ILE A 270 -4.34 -29.42 1.70
C ILE A 270 -2.95 -29.68 2.29
N VAL A 271 -2.90 -29.88 3.60
CA VAL A 271 -1.67 -30.21 4.35
C VAL A 271 -1.45 -31.71 4.39
N SER A 272 -2.51 -32.48 4.68
CA SER A 272 -2.49 -33.94 4.72
C SER A 272 -3.87 -34.52 4.43
N SER A 273 -3.93 -35.77 3.98
CA SER A 273 -5.19 -36.50 3.78
C SER A 273 -5.04 -37.96 4.22
N THR A 274 -6.04 -38.48 4.92
CA THR A 274 -6.06 -39.83 5.49
C THR A 274 -7.44 -40.46 5.29
N PRO A 275 -7.52 -41.75 4.89
CA PRO A 275 -8.79 -42.48 4.88
C PRO A 275 -9.36 -42.58 6.30
N VAL A 276 -10.68 -42.41 6.43
CA VAL A 276 -11.38 -42.48 7.72
C VAL A 276 -12.68 -43.27 7.57
N THR A 277 -13.15 -43.89 8.64
CA THR A 277 -14.49 -44.49 8.74
C THR A 277 -15.36 -43.55 9.56
N LEU A 278 -16.49 -43.11 9.00
CA LEU A 278 -17.49 -42.35 9.76
C LEU A 278 -18.38 -43.30 10.57
N PRO A 279 -18.83 -42.92 11.78
CA PRO A 279 -19.81 -43.68 12.53
C PRO A 279 -21.12 -43.81 11.75
N ASP A 280 -21.59 -45.03 11.52
CA ASP A 280 -22.73 -45.30 10.61
C ASP A 280 -22.53 -44.62 9.23
N GLY A 281 -21.31 -44.71 8.69
CA GLY A 281 -20.93 -44.15 7.39
C GLY A 281 -21.70 -44.75 6.21
N ASP A 282 -22.25 -45.94 6.38
CA ASP A 282 -23.22 -46.58 5.49
C ASP A 282 -24.66 -46.06 5.67
N GLY A 283 -24.95 -45.37 6.77
CA GLY A 283 -26.26 -44.81 7.09
C GLY A 283 -26.84 -43.94 5.98
N LEU A 284 -25.99 -43.24 5.21
CA LEU A 284 -26.43 -42.48 4.04
C LEU A 284 -27.03 -43.38 2.95
N VAL A 285 -26.40 -44.52 2.65
CA VAL A 285 -26.91 -45.50 1.68
C VAL A 285 -28.22 -46.11 2.18
N TYR A 286 -28.24 -46.52 3.45
CA TYR A 286 -29.41 -47.06 4.13
C TYR A 286 -30.61 -46.09 4.07
N TRP A 287 -30.34 -44.81 4.25
CA TRP A 287 -31.35 -43.78 4.17
C TRP A 287 -31.90 -43.61 2.75
N VAL A 288 -31.04 -43.62 1.71
CA VAL A 288 -31.51 -43.60 0.31
C VAL A 288 -32.42 -44.81 0.06
N HIS A 289 -32.07 -46.00 0.58
CA HIS A 289 -32.92 -47.18 0.46
C HIS A 289 -34.33 -47.00 1.06
N HIS A 290 -34.42 -46.43 2.27
CA HIS A 290 -35.70 -46.21 2.95
C HIS A 290 -36.64 -45.25 2.21
N THR A 291 -36.07 -44.36 1.41
CA THR A 291 -36.85 -43.35 0.69
C THR A 291 -37.55 -43.88 -0.56
N ASN A 292 -37.16 -45.07 -1.06
CA ASN A 292 -37.84 -45.69 -2.20
C ASN A 292 -39.34 -45.93 -1.94
N ALA A 293 -39.70 -46.32 -0.71
CA ALA A 293 -41.10 -46.64 -0.37
C ALA A 293 -42.02 -45.41 -0.41
N ILE A 294 -41.48 -44.21 -0.16
CA ILE A 294 -42.24 -42.95 -0.16
C ILE A 294 -42.62 -42.56 -1.60
N VAL A 295 -41.70 -42.70 -2.55
CA VAL A 295 -41.94 -42.39 -3.98
C VAL A 295 -42.85 -43.42 -4.66
N LEU A 296 -42.78 -44.69 -4.23
CA LEU A 296 -43.58 -45.78 -4.78
C LEU A 296 -45.05 -45.78 -4.31
N THR A 297 -45.36 -45.10 -3.19
CA THR A 297 -46.71 -45.07 -2.58
C THR A 297 -47.57 -43.87 -2.97
N THR A 298 -46.98 -42.80 -3.52
CA THR A 298 -47.72 -41.63 -4.04
C THR A 298 -48.35 -41.95 -5.41
N LEU A 299 -49.41 -42.75 -5.37
CA LEU A 299 -50.35 -42.93 -6.48
C LEU A 299 -50.96 -41.57 -6.85
N ALA A 300 -50.70 -41.09 -8.06
CA ALA A 300 -51.60 -40.21 -8.83
C ALA A 300 -52.27 -39.04 -8.07
N VAL A 301 -51.56 -38.37 -7.17
CA VAL A 301 -51.96 -37.01 -6.77
C VAL A 301 -51.58 -36.12 -7.95
N GLY A 302 -52.56 -35.41 -8.51
CA GLY A 302 -52.41 -34.65 -9.74
C GLY A 302 -51.09 -33.88 -9.77
N TYR A 303 -50.35 -34.06 -10.87
CA TYR A 303 -49.12 -33.34 -11.17
C TYR A 303 -49.35 -31.83 -10.97
N ASP A 304 -48.95 -31.31 -9.83
CA ASP A 304 -48.87 -29.87 -9.61
C ASP A 304 -47.52 -29.45 -10.16
N TYR A 305 -47.52 -28.96 -11.40
CA TYR A 305 -46.33 -28.49 -12.11
C TYR A 305 -45.67 -27.27 -11.43
N ASP A 306 -46.32 -26.65 -10.44
CA ASP A 306 -45.91 -25.37 -9.87
C ASP A 306 -45.41 -25.42 -8.41
N GLN A 307 -45.41 -26.57 -7.73
CA GLN A 307 -44.89 -26.65 -6.35
C GLN A 307 -43.40 -27.00 -6.29
N ASN A 308 -42.59 -25.95 -6.37
CA ASN A 308 -41.21 -25.92 -5.87
C ASN A 308 -41.16 -26.00 -4.33
N ASP A 309 -41.82 -26.98 -3.72
CA ASP A 309 -41.69 -27.21 -2.29
C ASP A 309 -40.36 -27.93 -2.01
N PHE A 310 -39.33 -27.13 -1.75
CA PHE A 310 -38.00 -27.62 -1.38
C PHE A 310 -37.94 -28.16 0.05
N SER A 311 -39.04 -28.07 0.83
CA SER A 311 -39.06 -28.51 2.23
C SER A 311 -39.09 -30.03 2.38
N ASP A 312 -39.59 -30.74 1.37
CA ASP A 312 -39.61 -32.20 1.33
C ASP A 312 -39.03 -32.73 -0.01
N PRO A 313 -37.73 -33.07 -0.07
CA PRO A 313 -37.14 -33.64 -1.27
C PRO A 313 -37.72 -35.02 -1.67
N TRP A 314 -38.55 -35.64 -0.81
CA TRP A 314 -39.17 -36.96 -1.01
C TRP A 314 -40.46 -36.91 -1.83
N THR A 315 -41.05 -35.72 -2.01
CA THR A 315 -42.31 -35.55 -2.73
C THR A 315 -42.14 -35.14 -4.18
N TRP A 316 -40.90 -34.95 -4.66
CA TRP A 316 -40.58 -34.39 -5.98
C TRP A 316 -40.88 -35.34 -7.16
N PRO A 317 -42.00 -35.20 -7.90
CA PRO A 317 -42.36 -36.07 -9.00
C PRO A 317 -42.38 -35.24 -10.29
N HIS A 318 -41.21 -35.02 -10.89
CA HIS A 318 -41.12 -34.39 -12.21
C HIS A 318 -40.29 -35.28 -13.13
N ASP A 319 -40.61 -35.30 -14.41
CA ASP A 319 -39.81 -35.99 -15.42
C ASP A 319 -38.46 -35.27 -15.54
N VAL A 320 -37.44 -35.83 -14.90
CA VAL A 320 -36.09 -35.27 -14.91
C VAL A 320 -35.22 -35.83 -16.04
N LEU A 321 -35.71 -36.87 -16.73
CA LEU A 321 -35.05 -37.49 -17.87
C LEU A 321 -35.44 -36.75 -19.15
N LEU A 322 -34.47 -36.16 -19.84
CA LEU A 322 -34.74 -35.49 -21.11
C LEU A 322 -35.19 -36.48 -22.17
N ASN A 323 -36.25 -36.12 -22.90
CA ASN A 323 -36.79 -36.92 -23.99
C ASN A 323 -37.17 -38.35 -23.57
N SER A 324 -37.62 -38.56 -22.33
CA SER A 324 -38.21 -39.84 -21.93
C SER A 324 -39.33 -40.19 -22.90
N THR A 325 -39.18 -41.28 -23.63
CA THR A 325 -40.23 -41.83 -24.51
C THR A 325 -41.19 -42.75 -23.76
N ASN A 326 -41.00 -42.89 -22.45
CA ASN A 326 -41.72 -43.83 -21.60
C ASN A 326 -42.94 -43.13 -20.98
N ASP A 327 -44.13 -43.72 -21.17
CA ASP A 327 -45.41 -43.18 -20.71
C ASP A 327 -45.50 -43.10 -19.17
N ILE A 328 -44.67 -43.86 -18.45
CA ILE A 328 -44.62 -43.89 -16.98
C ILE A 328 -43.16 -44.03 -16.50
N SER A 329 -42.53 -42.93 -16.11
CA SER A 329 -41.20 -42.95 -15.47
C SER A 329 -41.36 -42.99 -13.94
N LYS A 330 -40.77 -44.01 -13.28
CA LYS A 330 -40.65 -44.10 -11.81
C LYS A 330 -39.18 -44.29 -11.41
N PRO A 331 -38.31 -43.31 -11.68
CA PRO A 331 -36.85 -43.47 -11.56
C PRO A 331 -36.35 -43.68 -10.11
N GLY A 332 -37.17 -43.51 -9.08
CA GLY A 332 -36.73 -43.61 -7.68
C GLY A 332 -35.87 -42.40 -7.26
N THR A 333 -35.68 -42.21 -5.95
CA THR A 333 -35.16 -40.92 -5.46
C THR A 333 -33.73 -40.64 -5.89
N TRP A 334 -32.84 -41.65 -5.92
CA TRP A 334 -31.45 -41.44 -6.33
C TRP A 334 -31.35 -41.04 -7.80
N ILE A 335 -32.04 -41.72 -8.71
CA ILE A 335 -32.02 -41.38 -10.14
C ILE A 335 -32.67 -40.01 -10.39
N ASN A 336 -33.70 -39.62 -9.61
CA ASN A 336 -34.24 -38.26 -9.64
C ASN A 336 -33.19 -37.21 -9.25
N ILE A 337 -32.38 -37.48 -8.22
CA ILE A 337 -31.26 -36.61 -7.83
C ILE A 337 -30.24 -36.53 -8.97
N LEU A 338 -29.87 -37.66 -9.59
CA LEU A 338 -28.96 -37.68 -10.74
C LEU A 338 -29.50 -36.85 -11.91
N GLY A 339 -30.79 -36.99 -12.22
CA GLY A 339 -31.52 -36.22 -13.22
C GLY A 339 -31.43 -34.71 -13.02
N ARG A 340 -31.54 -34.26 -11.77
CA ARG A 340 -31.51 -32.82 -11.47
C ARG A 340 -30.09 -32.29 -11.41
N ALA A 341 -29.19 -33.11 -10.90
CA ALA A 341 -27.78 -32.77 -10.79
C ALA A 341 -27.09 -32.69 -12.17
N ARG A 342 -27.52 -33.55 -13.10
CA ARG A 342 -26.92 -33.73 -14.42
C ARG A 342 -27.99 -33.95 -15.47
N ASN A 343 -27.73 -33.42 -16.66
CA ASN A 343 -28.62 -33.61 -17.78
C ASN A 343 -28.49 -35.04 -18.37
N ILE A 344 -29.39 -35.95 -17.98
CA ILE A 344 -29.32 -37.39 -18.32
C ILE A 344 -30.53 -37.85 -19.13
N THR A 345 -30.32 -38.89 -19.94
CA THR A 345 -31.35 -39.56 -20.75
C THR A 345 -31.58 -41.00 -20.28
N ASP A 346 -32.65 -41.65 -20.76
CA ASP A 346 -32.94 -43.06 -20.49
C ASP A 346 -31.75 -43.98 -20.81
N ARG A 347 -31.01 -43.69 -21.89
CA ARG A 347 -29.83 -44.46 -22.28
C ARG A 347 -28.67 -44.33 -21.31
N ASP A 348 -28.52 -43.17 -20.68
CA ASP A 348 -27.42 -42.93 -19.73
C ASP A 348 -27.59 -43.73 -18.43
N ILE A 349 -28.83 -43.99 -18.02
CA ILE A 349 -29.15 -44.77 -16.81
C ILE A 349 -29.28 -46.27 -17.07
N LEU A 350 -29.50 -46.68 -18.32
CA LEU A 350 -29.45 -48.08 -18.74
C LEU A 350 -28.01 -48.57 -18.95
N ASP A 351 -27.03 -47.71 -19.21
CA ASP A 351 -25.62 -48.12 -19.21
C ASP A 351 -25.07 -48.19 -17.76
N PRO A 352 -24.68 -49.37 -17.27
CA PRO A 352 -24.23 -49.53 -15.88
C PRO A 352 -22.91 -48.80 -15.60
N SER A 353 -22.01 -48.69 -16.58
CA SER A 353 -20.75 -47.96 -16.40
C SER A 353 -21.00 -46.45 -16.33
N ARG A 354 -21.93 -45.96 -17.15
CA ARG A 354 -22.33 -44.55 -17.14
C ARG A 354 -23.07 -44.20 -15.85
N LEU A 355 -24.00 -45.04 -15.40
CA LEU A 355 -24.73 -44.87 -14.15
C LEU A 355 -23.80 -44.86 -12.93
N GLY A 356 -22.78 -45.73 -12.91
CA GLY A 356 -21.77 -45.76 -11.84
C GLY A 356 -20.95 -44.47 -11.77
N ASN A 357 -20.45 -43.99 -12.91
CA ASN A 357 -19.70 -42.74 -12.98
C ASN A 357 -20.55 -41.53 -12.59
N LEU A 358 -21.81 -41.47 -13.04
CA LEU A 358 -22.74 -40.40 -12.66
C LEU A 358 -23.06 -40.43 -11.16
N SER A 359 -23.26 -41.62 -10.61
CA SER A 359 -23.51 -41.78 -9.17
C SER A 359 -22.31 -41.34 -8.34
N ALA A 360 -21.08 -41.66 -8.77
CA ALA A 360 -19.88 -41.24 -8.08
C ALA A 360 -19.65 -39.72 -8.10
N ASP A 361 -19.87 -39.09 -9.24
CA ASP A 361 -19.74 -37.64 -9.43
C ASP A 361 -20.73 -36.87 -8.53
N VAL A 362 -22.02 -37.20 -8.61
CA VAL A 362 -23.06 -36.51 -7.83
C VAL A 362 -22.92 -36.79 -6.34
N PHE A 363 -22.54 -38.01 -5.94
CA PHE A 363 -22.32 -38.34 -4.53
C PHE A 363 -21.18 -37.52 -3.92
N GLN A 364 -20.07 -37.36 -4.66
CA GLN A 364 -18.94 -36.56 -4.20
C GLN A 364 -19.31 -35.07 -4.04
N GLU A 365 -20.14 -34.54 -4.94
CA GLU A 365 -20.58 -33.14 -4.94
C GLU A 365 -21.58 -32.84 -3.81
N ILE A 366 -22.50 -33.77 -3.52
CA ILE A 366 -23.55 -33.57 -2.52
C ILE A 366 -23.07 -33.83 -1.10
N PHE A 367 -22.02 -34.65 -0.93
CA PHE A 367 -21.54 -35.09 0.38
C PHE A 367 -21.25 -33.94 1.35
N PRO A 368 -20.62 -32.80 1.00
CA PRO A 368 -20.35 -31.73 1.94
C PRO A 368 -21.61 -31.13 2.61
N TYR A 369 -22.72 -31.12 1.88
CA TYR A 369 -24.01 -30.65 2.38
C TYR A 369 -24.61 -31.64 3.37
N ILE A 370 -24.45 -32.95 3.09
CA ILE A 370 -24.90 -34.05 3.94
C ILE A 370 -24.06 -34.14 5.21
N ALA A 371 -22.74 -34.04 5.06
CA ALA A 371 -21.76 -34.16 6.14
C ALA A 371 -22.13 -33.25 7.31
N HIS A 372 -22.43 -31.98 7.02
CA HIS A 372 -22.79 -31.03 8.06
C HIS A 372 -24.16 -31.33 8.70
N SER A 373 -25.16 -31.74 7.93
CA SER A 373 -26.50 -31.97 8.48
C SER A 373 -26.64 -33.29 9.21
N ALA A 374 -25.92 -34.32 8.77
CA ALA A 374 -26.08 -35.69 9.25
C ALA A 374 -25.00 -36.11 10.25
N TYR A 375 -23.77 -35.59 10.14
CA TYR A 375 -22.62 -36.01 10.96
C TYR A 375 -22.08 -34.93 11.90
N ALA A 376 -22.49 -33.66 11.78
CA ALA A 376 -21.93 -32.60 12.62
C ALA A 376 -22.48 -32.61 14.07
N LEU A 377 -21.59 -32.39 15.03
CA LEU A 377 -21.85 -32.12 16.44
C LEU A 377 -21.17 -30.81 16.85
N PRO A 378 -21.75 -30.07 17.82
CA PRO A 378 -21.08 -28.92 18.41
C PRO A 378 -19.79 -29.36 19.11
N SER A 379 -18.71 -28.61 18.90
CA SER A 379 -17.40 -28.83 19.53
C SER A 379 -16.92 -27.55 20.21
N GLN A 380 -16.00 -27.69 21.17
CA GLN A 380 -15.28 -26.60 21.83
C GLN A 380 -13.79 -26.92 21.95
N GLU A 381 -13.25 -27.65 20.98
CA GLU A 381 -11.84 -28.04 20.96
C GLU A 381 -10.96 -26.82 20.64
N ALA A 382 -9.91 -26.60 21.44
CA ALA A 382 -8.95 -25.54 21.18
C ALA A 382 -8.15 -25.82 19.90
N LEU A 383 -7.95 -24.79 19.09
CA LEU A 383 -7.26 -24.86 17.82
C LEU A 383 -6.23 -23.73 17.72
N ASP A 384 -5.00 -24.09 17.38
CA ASP A 384 -3.94 -23.10 17.15
C ASP A 384 -4.19 -22.35 15.84
N GLY A 385 -4.23 -21.02 15.91
CA GLY A 385 -4.46 -20.17 14.76
C GLY A 385 -3.70 -18.84 14.81
N THR A 386 -3.91 -18.05 13.78
CA THR A 386 -3.37 -16.69 13.67
C THR A 386 -4.47 -15.73 13.25
N LEU A 387 -4.57 -14.60 13.95
CA LEU A 387 -5.44 -13.48 13.60
C LEU A 387 -4.59 -12.40 12.90
N THR A 388 -4.99 -12.05 11.69
CA THR A 388 -4.36 -10.99 10.89
C THR A 388 -5.19 -9.72 10.99
N LEU A 389 -4.60 -8.67 11.59
CA LEU A 389 -5.21 -7.36 11.79
C LEU A 389 -4.52 -6.30 10.94
N SER A 390 -5.27 -5.34 10.40
CA SER A 390 -4.69 -4.17 9.73
C SER A 390 -4.30 -3.12 10.76
N ALA A 391 -3.00 -2.97 11.03
CA ALA A 391 -2.50 -1.96 11.96
C ALA A 391 -1.77 -0.83 11.21
N SER A 392 -1.95 0.41 11.68
CA SER A 392 -1.16 1.55 11.20
C SER A 392 0.25 1.46 11.75
N ARG A 393 1.25 1.39 10.86
CA ARG A 393 2.67 1.39 11.21
C ARG A 393 3.41 2.47 10.44
N ILE A 394 4.47 2.99 11.06
CA ILE A 394 5.32 4.00 10.44
C ILE A 394 6.47 3.31 9.71
N PHE A 395 6.60 3.60 8.42
CA PHE A 395 7.67 3.10 7.57
C PHE A 395 8.56 4.24 7.11
N THR A 396 9.82 3.90 6.86
CA THR A 396 10.76 4.81 6.24
C THR A 396 10.64 4.70 4.72
N LYS A 397 10.62 5.84 4.03
CA LYS A 397 10.57 5.89 2.57
C LYS A 397 11.96 5.60 2.01
N ASP A 398 12.11 4.47 1.34
CA ASP A 398 13.33 4.09 0.60
C ASP A 398 13.91 5.23 -0.26
N PRO A 399 13.14 5.95 -1.10
CA PRO A 399 13.72 7.03 -1.91
C PRO A 399 14.25 8.18 -1.05
N SER A 400 13.58 8.53 0.05
CA SER A 400 14.03 9.59 0.95
C SER A 400 15.35 9.22 1.63
N ILE A 401 15.51 7.95 2.04
CA ILE A 401 16.79 7.45 2.59
C ILE A 401 17.90 7.59 1.55
N ARG A 402 17.67 7.13 0.32
CA ARG A 402 18.68 7.18 -0.74
C ARG A 402 19.10 8.61 -1.08
N VAL A 403 18.15 9.54 -1.12
CA VAL A 403 18.44 10.97 -1.35
C VAL A 403 19.25 11.56 -0.21
N VAL A 404 18.87 11.30 1.06
CA VAL A 404 19.63 11.78 2.23
C VAL A 404 21.05 11.20 2.24
N GLN A 405 21.19 9.89 2.00
CA GLN A 405 22.49 9.23 1.93
C GLN A 405 23.37 9.83 0.83
N ALA A 406 22.84 10.00 -0.38
CA ALA A 406 23.58 10.59 -1.50
C ALA A 406 23.98 12.05 -1.21
N ALA A 407 23.06 12.86 -0.68
CA ALA A 407 23.32 14.25 -0.31
C ALA A 407 24.42 14.36 0.75
N LEU A 408 24.38 13.50 1.78
CA LEU A 408 25.41 13.46 2.82
C LEU A 408 26.78 13.04 2.26
N CYS A 409 26.84 12.03 1.38
CA CYS A 409 28.09 11.66 0.71
C CYS A 409 28.68 12.82 -0.11
N VAL A 410 27.84 13.52 -0.88
CA VAL A 410 28.28 14.70 -1.65
C VAL A 410 28.75 15.82 -0.73
N LEU A 411 28.07 16.04 0.41
CA LEU A 411 28.50 17.03 1.40
C LEU A 411 29.86 16.70 2.00
N VAL A 412 30.16 15.43 2.26
CA VAL A 412 31.50 15.00 2.70
C VAL A 412 32.56 15.36 1.64
N VAL A 413 32.29 15.08 0.36
CA VAL A 413 33.21 15.45 -0.73
C VAL A 413 33.39 16.97 -0.84
N ILE A 414 32.30 17.75 -0.78
CA ILE A 414 32.33 19.21 -0.84
C ILE A 414 33.11 19.80 0.33
N THR A 415 32.89 19.31 1.55
CA THR A 415 33.58 19.78 2.75
C THR A 415 35.08 19.51 2.69
N VAL A 416 35.50 18.32 2.25
CA VAL A 416 36.92 18.01 2.00
C VAL A 416 37.50 18.92 0.92
N ALA A 417 36.79 19.12 -0.19
CA ALA A 417 37.25 19.99 -1.27
C ALA A 417 37.39 21.46 -0.82
N ILE A 418 36.45 21.98 -0.04
CA ILE A 418 36.51 23.33 0.54
C ILE A 418 37.69 23.46 1.50
N TYR A 419 37.97 22.43 2.31
CA TYR A 419 39.11 22.42 3.21
C TYR A 419 40.44 22.55 2.44
N ILE A 420 40.59 21.81 1.34
CA ILE A 420 41.78 21.85 0.48
C ILE A 420 41.88 23.20 -0.28
N LEU A 421 40.75 23.71 -0.77
CA LEU A 421 40.66 24.93 -1.59
C LEU A 421 40.42 26.21 -0.78
N ARG A 422 40.74 26.20 0.52
CA ARG A 422 40.45 27.31 1.43
C ARG A 422 41.13 28.61 0.93
N PRO A 423 40.40 29.74 0.83
CA PRO A 423 41.01 31.03 0.49
C PRO A 423 41.97 31.46 1.60
N VAL A 424 43.23 31.73 1.26
CA VAL A 424 44.26 32.16 2.22
C VAL A 424 44.56 33.64 2.00
N THR A 425 44.35 34.46 3.02
CA THR A 425 44.47 35.93 2.97
C THR A 425 45.60 36.44 3.87
N HIS A 426 46.02 37.70 3.68
CA HIS A 426 46.95 38.42 4.55
C HIS A 426 46.26 39.30 5.60
N LEU A 427 44.96 39.10 5.80
CA LEU A 427 44.14 39.89 6.72
C LEU A 427 44.46 39.49 8.17
N ALA A 428 44.80 40.48 8.99
CA ALA A 428 45.03 40.30 10.43
C ALA A 428 43.72 40.27 11.24
N GLU A 429 42.65 40.86 10.70
CA GLU A 429 41.34 40.98 11.32
C GLU A 429 40.24 40.81 10.26
N ASP A 430 39.01 40.55 10.72
CA ASP A 430 37.85 40.35 9.87
C ASP A 430 37.49 41.63 9.06
N PRO A 431 37.57 41.64 7.71
CA PRO A 431 37.21 42.81 6.90
C PRO A 431 35.71 43.14 6.91
N GLY A 432 34.86 42.28 7.50
CA GLY A 432 33.40 42.47 7.46
C GLY A 432 32.87 43.60 8.33
N SER A 433 33.68 44.10 9.27
CA SER A 433 33.35 45.24 10.11
C SER A 433 33.56 46.56 9.36
N ILE A 434 32.65 47.53 9.55
CA ILE A 434 32.77 48.85 8.94
C ILE A 434 34.03 49.56 9.46
N LEU A 435 34.35 49.37 10.75
CA LEU A 435 35.54 49.92 11.38
C LEU A 435 36.82 49.37 10.74
N THR A 436 36.91 48.07 10.53
CA THR A 436 38.10 47.42 9.94
C THR A 436 38.27 47.80 8.47
N SER A 437 37.18 47.87 7.71
CA SER A 437 37.20 48.40 6.33
C SER A 437 37.67 49.86 6.28
N ALA A 438 37.20 50.71 7.21
CA ALA A 438 37.64 52.11 7.31
C ALA A 438 39.10 52.24 7.75
N ALA A 439 39.56 51.41 8.69
CA ALA A 439 40.96 51.36 9.14
C ALA A 439 41.90 50.93 8.00
N LEU A 440 41.48 49.96 7.18
CA LEU A 440 42.22 49.50 6.01
C LEU A 440 42.28 50.58 4.91
N LEU A 441 41.19 51.32 4.68
CA LEU A 441 41.19 52.47 3.77
C LEU A 441 42.11 53.57 4.29
N ALA A 442 42.10 53.84 5.60
CA ALA A 442 42.99 54.83 6.22
C ALA A 442 44.49 54.46 6.12
N SER A 443 44.82 53.17 6.19
CA SER A 443 46.20 52.70 5.98
C SER A 443 46.62 52.78 4.50
N SER A 444 45.69 52.64 3.57
CA SER A 444 45.92 52.65 2.11
C SER A 444 45.67 54.02 1.47
N ARG A 445 46.47 55.03 1.86
CA ARG A 445 46.33 56.43 1.36
C ARG A 445 46.16 56.57 -0.17
N PRO A 446 46.90 55.84 -1.04
CA PRO A 446 46.73 55.96 -2.50
C PRO A 446 45.36 55.48 -3.00
N LEU A 447 44.78 54.47 -2.35
CA LEU A 447 43.45 53.98 -2.64
C LEU A 447 42.39 54.95 -2.09
N ALA A 448 42.56 55.41 -0.85
CA ALA A 448 41.66 56.38 -0.22
C ALA A 448 41.57 57.70 -0.99
N SER A 449 42.68 58.22 -1.53
CA SER A 449 42.66 59.43 -2.36
C SER A 449 41.90 59.25 -3.69
N ARG A 450 41.89 58.02 -4.24
CA ARG A 450 41.16 57.71 -5.47
C ARG A 450 39.67 57.42 -5.23
N LEU A 451 39.30 57.01 -4.02
CA LEU A 451 37.91 56.82 -3.59
C LEU A 451 37.33 58.08 -2.91
N ALA A 452 38.14 59.12 -2.72
CA ALA A 452 37.67 60.40 -2.21
C ALA A 452 36.62 60.97 -3.18
N SER A 453 35.52 61.49 -2.64
CA SER A 453 34.39 62.06 -3.40
C SER A 453 33.56 61.09 -4.28
N THR A 454 33.79 59.77 -4.20
CA THR A 454 33.00 58.79 -4.99
C THR A 454 31.73 58.30 -4.29
N GLY A 455 31.43 58.78 -3.07
CA GLY A 455 30.32 58.27 -2.24
C GLY A 455 28.91 58.51 -2.78
N ALA A 456 28.74 59.43 -3.74
CA ALA A 456 27.47 59.70 -4.42
C ALA A 456 27.37 59.06 -5.81
N MET A 457 28.43 58.39 -6.28
CA MET A 457 28.46 57.76 -7.61
C MET A 457 27.61 56.49 -7.63
N SER A 458 26.91 56.25 -8.74
CA SER A 458 26.25 54.97 -9.00
C SER A 458 27.26 53.85 -9.24
N GLU A 459 26.84 52.59 -9.09
CA GLU A 459 27.70 51.41 -9.32
C GLU A 459 28.35 51.40 -10.72
N LYS A 460 27.61 51.84 -11.75
CA LYS A 460 28.12 51.93 -13.14
C LYS A 460 29.16 53.03 -13.33
N GLU A 461 28.95 54.17 -12.67
CA GLU A 461 29.90 55.29 -12.69
C GLU A 461 31.17 54.92 -11.92
N LEU A 462 31.02 54.21 -10.81
CA LEU A 462 32.13 53.72 -10.00
C LEU A 462 32.95 52.63 -10.72
N ASP A 463 32.31 51.70 -11.42
CA ASP A 463 32.98 50.70 -12.30
C ASP A 463 33.79 51.40 -13.40
N THR A 464 33.22 52.45 -14.01
CA THR A 464 33.90 53.24 -15.05
C THR A 464 35.09 54.01 -14.49
N HIS A 465 34.94 54.62 -13.30
CA HIS A 465 35.98 55.37 -12.62
C HIS A 465 37.17 54.50 -12.20
N LEU A 466 36.91 53.24 -11.81
CA LEU A 466 37.94 52.32 -11.32
C LEU A 466 38.47 51.35 -12.39
N LYS A 467 38.00 51.45 -13.64
CA LYS A 467 38.31 50.50 -14.73
C LYS A 467 39.80 50.32 -15.03
N SER A 468 40.61 51.37 -14.90
CA SER A 468 42.05 51.32 -15.17
C SER A 468 42.89 50.91 -13.95
N ILE A 469 42.28 50.74 -12.78
CA ILE A 469 43.00 50.51 -11.53
C ILE A 469 43.10 49.00 -11.26
N SER A 470 44.30 48.57 -10.89
CA SER A 470 44.57 47.21 -10.37
C SER A 470 44.98 47.29 -8.91
N CYS A 471 44.45 46.38 -8.10
CA CYS A 471 44.66 46.33 -6.66
C CYS A 471 45.46 45.09 -6.25
N THR A 472 46.40 45.28 -5.33
CA THR A 472 47.16 44.21 -4.66
C THR A 472 47.24 44.46 -3.17
N THR A 473 47.24 43.41 -2.37
CA THR A 473 47.47 43.49 -0.93
C THR A 473 48.95 43.25 -0.60
N PHE A 474 49.51 44.11 0.25
CA PHE A 474 50.89 43.99 0.74
C PHE A 474 50.95 44.27 2.24
N VAL A 475 51.76 43.50 2.97
CA VAL A 475 52.01 43.73 4.40
C VAL A 475 53.34 44.45 4.53
N ASP A 476 53.30 45.69 5.04
CA ASP A 476 54.50 46.49 5.28
C ASP A 476 55.36 45.87 6.40
N GLY A 477 56.65 46.23 6.48
CA GLY A 477 57.60 45.72 7.49
C GLY A 477 57.22 46.00 8.94
N ARG A 478 56.18 46.82 9.17
CA ARG A 478 55.56 47.10 10.48
C ARG A 478 54.33 46.21 10.77
N GLY A 479 54.01 45.26 9.90
CA GLY A 479 52.84 44.38 10.02
C GLY A 479 51.50 45.01 9.61
N VAL A 480 51.52 46.19 8.98
CA VAL A 480 50.30 46.90 8.55
C VAL A 480 49.94 46.47 7.14
N LEU A 481 48.71 45.96 6.96
CA LEU A 481 48.16 45.64 5.65
C LEU A 481 47.82 46.92 4.88
N THR A 482 48.33 47.04 3.66
CA THR A 482 48.03 48.14 2.74
C THR A 482 47.57 47.59 1.39
N VAL A 483 46.60 48.28 0.79
CA VAL A 483 46.14 47.98 -0.56
C VAL A 483 46.81 48.95 -1.52
N HIS A 484 47.67 48.43 -2.39
CA HIS A 484 48.28 49.21 -3.46
C HIS A 484 47.34 49.24 -4.67
N ALA A 485 46.93 50.45 -5.05
CA ALA A 485 46.16 50.73 -6.26
C ALA A 485 47.09 51.33 -7.32
N ALA A 486 47.40 50.57 -8.36
CA ALA A 486 48.25 51.00 -9.47
C ALA A 486 47.42 51.08 -10.77
N ASP A 487 47.81 51.98 -11.68
CA ASP A 487 47.19 52.06 -13.00
C ASP A 487 47.73 50.93 -13.89
N SER A 488 46.83 50.09 -14.40
CA SER A 488 47.14 48.92 -15.24
C SER A 488 47.97 49.26 -16.48
N ASN A 489 47.87 50.50 -16.97
CA ASN A 489 48.55 50.96 -18.18
C ASN A 489 49.87 51.73 -17.95
N ARG A 490 50.36 51.85 -16.70
CA ARG A 490 51.61 52.57 -16.41
C ARG A 490 52.51 51.82 -15.43
N LEU A 491 53.23 50.82 -15.92
CA LEU A 491 54.47 50.38 -15.27
C LEU A 491 55.51 51.48 -15.44
N GLY A 492 55.72 52.27 -14.39
CA GLY A 492 56.86 53.18 -14.27
C GLY A 492 56.58 54.62 -14.68
N THR A 493 55.89 55.38 -13.84
CA THR A 493 56.24 56.75 -13.45
C THR A 493 55.15 57.29 -12.52
N TYR A 494 55.55 57.82 -11.36
CA TYR A 494 54.67 58.57 -10.47
C TYR A 494 54.09 59.77 -11.24
N ALA A 495 52.83 59.66 -11.68
CA ALA A 495 52.07 60.78 -12.18
C ALA A 495 51.40 61.47 -10.98
N ALA A 496 51.62 62.78 -10.88
CA ALA A 496 51.02 63.69 -9.92
C ALA A 496 49.49 63.52 -9.83
N PRO A 497 48.85 63.85 -8.68
CA PRO A 497 47.42 63.74 -8.52
C PRO A 497 46.69 64.51 -9.64
N LEU A 498 45.85 63.80 -10.39
CA LEU A 498 44.93 64.41 -11.34
C LEU A 498 43.94 65.27 -10.53
N VAL A 499 44.18 66.58 -10.52
CA VAL A 499 43.16 67.57 -10.17
C VAL A 499 42.10 67.47 -11.26
N HIS A 500 40.99 66.79 -10.98
CA HIS A 500 39.82 66.90 -11.82
C HIS A 500 39.12 68.23 -11.54
N PRO A 501 38.74 68.99 -12.58
CA PRO A 501 37.97 70.21 -12.44
C PRO A 501 36.63 69.87 -11.81
N TYR A 502 36.19 70.67 -10.85
CA TYR A 502 34.84 70.67 -10.31
C TYR A 502 33.84 70.80 -11.47
N SER A 503 33.34 69.66 -11.95
CA SER A 503 32.14 69.61 -12.74
C SER A 503 31.00 69.82 -11.75
N ASN A 504 30.34 70.97 -11.87
CA ASN A 504 29.03 71.21 -11.27
C ASN A 504 28.03 70.30 -11.98
N ALA A 505 28.11 68.99 -11.75
CA ALA A 505 27.01 68.09 -12.04
C ALA A 505 25.91 68.49 -11.05
N GLU A 506 24.84 69.06 -11.61
CA GLU A 506 23.61 69.36 -10.88
C GLU A 506 23.25 68.18 -9.99
N LEU A 507 22.94 68.49 -8.73
CA LEU A 507 22.63 67.56 -7.66
C LEU A 507 21.38 66.75 -8.05
N SER A 508 21.55 65.71 -8.86
CA SER A 508 20.51 64.72 -9.13
C SER A 508 20.12 64.15 -7.77
N ASN A 509 18.86 64.33 -7.39
CA ASN A 509 18.31 63.85 -6.11
C ASN A 509 18.87 62.46 -5.80
N PRO A 510 19.64 62.28 -4.70
CA PRO A 510 20.26 61.00 -4.43
C PRO A 510 19.16 59.97 -4.23
N SER A 511 19.06 58.99 -5.14
CA SER A 511 18.15 57.87 -4.96
C SER A 511 18.60 57.11 -3.72
N SER A 512 17.83 57.23 -2.63
CA SER A 512 18.10 56.52 -1.39
C SER A 512 18.18 55.02 -1.68
N TRP A 513 19.37 54.43 -1.50
CA TRP A 513 19.57 53.00 -1.67
C TRP A 513 18.71 52.25 -0.65
N ARG A 514 17.91 51.31 -1.14
CA ARG A 514 17.06 50.44 -0.31
C ARG A 514 17.24 49.01 -0.81
N PRO A 515 17.56 48.04 0.07
CA PRO A 515 17.64 46.66 -0.35
C PRO A 515 16.27 46.20 -0.86
N LEU A 516 16.26 45.44 -1.97
CA LEU A 516 15.06 44.95 -2.62
C LEU A 516 14.11 44.23 -1.64
N MET A 517 14.68 43.47 -0.70
CA MET A 517 13.94 42.72 0.33
C MET A 517 13.23 43.61 1.35
N LEU A 518 13.67 44.86 1.49
CA LEU A 518 13.04 45.86 2.35
C LEU A 518 12.06 46.77 1.60
N ALA A 519 11.86 46.59 0.30
CA ALA A 519 10.86 47.34 -0.45
C ALA A 519 9.44 47.02 0.07
N LEU A 520 8.60 48.04 0.18
CA LEU A 520 7.21 47.91 0.64
C LEU A 520 6.41 46.78 -0.05
N PRO A 521 6.43 46.63 -1.40
CA PRO A 521 5.69 45.54 -2.04
C PRO A 521 6.16 44.16 -1.57
N LEU A 522 7.47 43.94 -1.43
CA LEU A 522 7.99 42.62 -1.07
C LEU A 522 7.74 42.28 0.41
N ARG A 523 7.77 43.28 1.30
CA ARG A 523 7.35 43.09 2.71
C ARG A 523 5.89 42.62 2.78
N VAL A 524 5.01 43.27 2.02
CA VAL A 524 3.60 42.89 1.93
C VAL A 524 3.47 41.48 1.35
N THR A 525 4.25 41.13 0.32
CA THR A 525 4.27 39.77 -0.24
C THR A 525 4.67 38.72 0.77
N ILE A 526 5.72 38.95 1.58
CA ILE A 526 6.19 37.98 2.59
C ILE A 526 5.15 37.79 3.69
N VAL A 527 4.55 38.88 4.19
CA VAL A 527 3.48 38.80 5.21
C VAL A 527 2.24 38.10 4.64
N ALA A 528 1.85 38.43 3.41
CA ALA A 528 0.73 37.77 2.72
C ALA A 528 1.00 36.28 2.50
N PHE A 529 2.23 35.91 2.14
CA PHE A 529 2.63 34.51 1.97
C PHE A 529 2.62 33.74 3.29
N LEU A 530 3.09 34.35 4.38
CA LEU A 530 3.00 33.77 5.73
C LEU A 530 1.53 33.52 6.11
N ALA A 531 0.69 34.54 6.03
CA ALA A 531 -0.74 34.44 6.33
C ALA A 531 -1.43 33.40 5.43
N GLY A 532 -1.08 33.38 4.15
CA GLY A 532 -1.58 32.41 3.18
C GLY A 532 -1.16 30.98 3.50
N SER A 533 0.07 30.75 3.94
CA SER A 533 0.54 29.42 4.36
C SER A 533 -0.19 28.91 5.60
N ILE A 534 -0.43 29.79 6.58
CA ILE A 534 -1.20 29.47 7.79
C ILE A 534 -2.65 29.15 7.42
N ALA A 535 -3.28 29.99 6.59
CA ALA A 535 -4.64 29.78 6.11
C ALA A 535 -4.77 28.49 5.29
N ALA A 536 -3.80 28.17 4.44
CA ALA A 536 -3.78 26.96 3.64
C ALA A 536 -3.67 25.70 4.52
N VAL A 537 -2.80 25.70 5.53
CA VAL A 537 -2.69 24.58 6.49
C VAL A 537 -3.99 24.40 7.25
N GLU A 538 -4.62 25.48 7.71
CA GLU A 538 -5.90 25.43 8.42
C GLU A 538 -7.04 24.90 7.53
N VAL A 539 -7.13 25.36 6.28
CA VAL A 539 -8.13 24.89 5.30
C VAL A 539 -7.92 23.42 4.98
N LEU A 540 -6.67 22.99 4.73
CA LEU A 540 -6.34 21.60 4.50
C LEU A 540 -6.65 20.73 5.72
N HIS A 541 -6.40 21.24 6.93
CA HIS A 541 -6.70 20.52 8.16
C HIS A 541 -8.21 20.32 8.34
N ARG A 542 -9.02 21.38 8.21
CA ARG A 542 -10.49 21.27 8.28
C ARG A 542 -11.06 20.36 7.21
N ARG A 543 -10.52 20.43 5.99
CA ARG A 543 -10.94 19.54 4.90
C ARG A 543 -10.58 18.09 5.21
N SER A 544 -9.39 17.84 5.74
CA SER A 544 -8.95 16.51 6.16
C SER A 544 -9.85 15.92 7.26
N GLU A 545 -10.29 16.72 8.22
CA GLU A 545 -11.23 16.24 9.26
C GLU A 545 -12.61 15.92 8.68
N ARG A 546 -13.11 16.75 7.75
CA ARG A 546 -14.41 16.54 7.11
C ARG A 546 -14.43 15.31 6.20
N ASP A 547 -13.36 15.13 5.41
CA ASP A 547 -13.29 14.13 4.36
C ASP A 547 -12.54 12.85 4.83
N ARG A 548 -12.18 12.75 6.12
CA ARG A 548 -11.39 11.66 6.74
C ARG A 548 -10.03 11.40 6.07
N GLY A 549 -9.43 12.46 5.55
CA GLY A 549 -8.18 12.42 4.79
C GLY A 549 -8.19 13.43 3.66
N LEU A 550 -7.06 13.60 3.00
CA LEU A 550 -6.95 14.46 1.81
C LEU A 550 -6.88 13.65 0.51
N VAL A 551 -6.32 12.43 0.57
CA VAL A 551 -6.12 11.51 -0.55
C VAL A 551 -6.17 10.08 -0.02
N ASP A 552 -6.91 9.19 -0.69
CA ASP A 552 -6.92 7.75 -0.40
C ASP A 552 -5.69 7.07 -1.01
N ILE A 553 -4.90 6.39 -0.16
CA ILE A 553 -3.65 5.73 -0.55
C ILE A 553 -3.97 4.27 -0.93
N VAL A 554 -4.82 4.08 -1.94
CA VAL A 554 -5.16 2.74 -2.45
C VAL A 554 -4.62 2.58 -3.87
N GLY A 555 -3.49 1.89 -3.99
CA GLY A 555 -3.05 1.27 -5.24
C GLY A 555 -2.60 2.18 -6.40
N GLN A 556 -2.32 3.47 -6.20
CA GLN A 556 -1.94 4.40 -7.29
C GLN A 556 -0.44 4.73 -7.36
N ALA A 557 -0.02 5.03 -8.58
CA ALA A 557 1.36 5.12 -9.07
C ALA A 557 2.30 5.96 -8.19
N THR A 558 3.53 5.47 -8.06
CA THR A 558 4.62 5.99 -7.24
C THR A 558 4.88 7.50 -7.40
N LEU A 559 4.66 8.09 -8.57
CA LEU A 559 4.96 9.52 -8.83
C LEU A 559 4.00 10.51 -8.17
N GLU A 560 2.70 10.22 -8.08
CA GLU A 560 1.72 11.15 -7.50
C GLU A 560 1.85 11.23 -5.97
N HIS A 561 2.08 10.06 -5.33
CA HIS A 561 2.27 9.94 -3.87
C HIS A 561 3.46 10.75 -3.34
N TYR A 562 4.54 10.86 -4.12
CA TYR A 562 5.75 11.57 -3.69
C TYR A 562 5.62 13.09 -3.82
N SER A 563 4.94 13.59 -4.86
CA SER A 563 4.87 15.04 -5.15
C SER A 563 4.29 15.87 -3.99
N TRP A 564 3.19 15.42 -3.38
CA TRP A 564 2.55 16.12 -2.26
C TRP A 564 3.39 16.07 -0.97
N THR A 565 4.11 14.97 -0.74
CA THR A 565 4.91 14.80 0.50
C THR A 565 6.10 15.78 0.54
N TYR A 566 6.73 16.05 -0.60
CA TYR A 566 7.88 16.97 -0.67
C TYR A 566 7.48 18.44 -0.85
N LEU A 567 6.28 18.71 -1.35
CA LEU A 567 5.81 20.06 -1.67
C LEU A 567 5.71 20.96 -0.43
N ALA A 568 5.05 20.49 0.63
CA ALA A 568 4.87 21.29 1.84
C ALA A 568 6.19 21.65 2.54
N PRO A 569 7.13 20.70 2.79
CA PRO A 569 8.45 21.03 3.31
C PRO A 569 9.24 21.97 2.40
N ALA A 570 9.14 21.82 1.07
CA ALA A 570 9.82 22.70 0.12
C ALA A 570 9.29 24.15 0.20
N ILE A 571 7.97 24.32 0.26
CA ILE A 571 7.33 25.64 0.40
C ILE A 571 7.77 26.33 1.70
N LEU A 572 7.74 25.60 2.83
CA LEU A 572 8.17 26.13 4.13
C LEU A 572 9.67 26.44 4.16
N PHE A 573 10.48 25.65 3.45
CA PHE A 573 11.91 25.92 3.32
C PHE A 573 12.19 27.19 2.51
N LEU A 574 11.49 27.39 1.37
CA LEU A 574 11.58 28.62 0.57
C LEU A 574 11.13 29.86 1.36
N LEU A 575 10.10 29.72 2.18
CA LEU A 575 9.67 30.77 3.10
C LEU A 575 10.75 31.09 4.14
N GLY A 576 11.39 30.07 4.71
CA GLY A 576 12.52 30.25 5.62
C GLY A 576 13.71 30.96 4.96
N LEU A 577 13.99 30.68 3.68
CA LEU A 577 14.96 31.42 2.87
C LEU A 577 14.59 32.89 2.70
N ALA A 578 13.33 33.18 2.36
CA ALA A 578 12.84 34.55 2.19
C ALA A 578 12.96 35.35 3.50
N LEU A 579 12.56 34.78 4.63
CA LEU A 579 12.69 35.43 5.94
C LEU A 579 14.14 35.68 6.34
N ALA A 580 15.03 34.73 6.06
CA ALA A 580 16.46 34.90 6.31
C ALA A 580 17.07 36.04 5.46
N SER A 581 16.58 36.23 4.23
CA SER A 581 17.03 37.34 3.38
C SER A 581 16.60 38.71 3.91
N VAL A 582 15.40 38.81 4.51
CA VAL A 582 14.93 40.03 5.18
C VAL A 582 15.77 40.32 6.42
N ASP A 583 16.03 39.31 7.26
CA ASP A 583 16.89 39.44 8.44
C ASP A 583 18.28 39.96 8.07
N SER A 584 18.90 39.39 7.03
CA SER A 584 20.19 39.87 6.51
C SER A 584 20.12 41.31 6.01
N ALA A 585 19.08 41.69 5.27
CA ALA A 585 18.94 43.04 4.74
C ALA A 585 18.71 44.09 5.85
N ILE A 586 17.98 43.74 6.93
CA ILE A 586 17.85 44.60 8.12
C ILE A 586 19.22 44.80 8.76
N ARG A 587 19.97 43.72 8.99
CA ARG A 587 21.28 43.74 9.64
C ARG A 587 22.32 44.58 8.89
N VAL A 588 22.33 44.55 7.55
CA VAL A 588 23.20 45.42 6.72
C VAL A 588 22.88 46.91 6.92
N THR A 589 21.60 47.27 6.98
CA THR A 589 21.17 48.68 7.02
C THR A 589 21.17 49.32 8.40
N GLU A 590 21.12 48.51 9.46
CA GLU A 590 20.93 48.99 10.83
C GLU A 590 22.00 49.97 11.34
N PRO A 591 23.32 49.75 11.13
CA PRO A 591 24.35 50.69 11.58
C PRO A 591 24.20 52.07 10.95
N PHE A 592 23.90 52.11 9.65
CA PHE A 592 23.71 53.36 8.90
C PHE A 592 22.43 54.07 9.30
N ARG A 593 21.34 53.33 9.55
CA ARG A 593 20.09 53.89 10.08
C ARG A 593 20.31 54.59 11.41
N ARG A 594 21.06 53.96 12.32
CA ARG A 594 21.36 54.53 13.65
C ARG A 594 22.20 55.79 13.56
N MET A 595 23.27 55.79 12.74
CA MET A 595 24.09 56.98 12.50
C MET A 595 23.34 58.13 11.83
N ALA A 596 22.37 57.82 10.96
CA ALA A 596 21.51 58.84 10.36
C ALA A 596 20.55 59.48 11.37
N SER A 597 20.14 58.74 12.40
CA SER A 597 19.20 59.22 13.42
C SER A 597 19.84 60.07 14.52
N SER A 598 21.07 59.73 14.94
CA SER A 598 21.77 60.42 16.03
C SER A 598 23.28 60.12 16.01
N SER A 599 24.07 60.97 16.67
CA SER A 599 25.51 60.72 16.85
C SER A 599 25.73 59.51 17.75
N GLN A 600 26.44 58.50 17.24
CA GLN A 600 26.68 57.22 17.91
C GLN A 600 28.17 57.07 18.26
N PRO A 601 28.51 56.34 19.34
CA PRO A 601 29.91 56.04 19.66
C PRO A 601 30.54 55.17 18.58
N ALA A 602 31.82 55.39 18.29
CA ALA A 602 32.57 54.70 17.22
C ALA A 602 32.55 53.15 17.33
N ARG A 603 32.28 52.61 18.52
CA ARG A 603 32.11 51.16 18.76
C ARG A 603 30.99 50.54 17.91
N ILE A 604 29.97 51.31 17.51
CA ILE A 604 28.88 50.78 16.67
C ILE A 604 29.37 50.33 15.29
N LEU A 605 30.49 50.88 14.82
CA LEU A 605 31.10 50.52 13.54
C LEU A 605 31.85 49.18 13.60
N ASP A 606 32.19 48.73 14.81
CA ASP A 606 32.81 47.42 15.05
C ASP A 606 31.78 46.27 15.00
N PHE A 607 30.50 46.60 15.07
CA PHE A 607 29.43 45.62 15.08
C PHE A 607 29.21 45.03 13.69
N ASN A 608 29.49 43.73 13.55
CA ASN A 608 29.28 42.98 12.31
C ASN A 608 28.13 41.94 12.44
N PRO A 609 26.86 42.34 12.27
CA PRO A 609 25.71 41.45 12.45
C PRO A 609 25.47 40.46 11.31
N ASN A 610 26.06 40.69 10.13
CA ASN A 610 25.83 39.87 8.93
C ASN A 610 26.63 38.57 8.95
N PHE A 611 27.75 38.55 9.66
CA PHE A 611 28.69 37.43 9.70
C PHE A 611 28.76 36.79 11.10
N ALA A 612 28.05 37.34 12.09
CA ALA A 612 27.87 36.73 13.40
C ALA A 612 26.74 35.68 13.35
N GLY A 613 27.04 34.43 13.73
CA GLY A 613 26.04 33.36 13.79
C GLY A 613 24.86 33.75 14.70
N VAL A 614 23.65 33.31 14.37
CA VAL A 614 22.40 33.67 15.06
C VAL A 614 22.49 33.50 16.59
N PHE A 615 23.18 32.47 17.06
CA PHE A 615 23.40 32.18 18.49
C PHE A 615 24.34 33.16 19.20
N THR A 616 25.22 33.84 18.47
CA THR A 616 26.14 34.85 19.03
C THR A 616 25.55 36.25 19.05
N VAL A 617 24.52 36.49 18.23
CA VAL A 617 23.90 37.81 18.05
C VAL A 617 22.98 38.14 19.21
N LEU A 618 22.15 37.19 19.66
CA LEU A 618 21.22 37.35 20.80
C LEU A 618 21.93 37.76 22.12
N PRO A 619 22.95 37.05 22.61
CA PRO A 619 23.63 37.45 23.84
C PRO A 619 24.40 38.77 23.67
N ARG A 620 24.93 39.06 22.48
CA ARG A 620 25.60 40.34 22.20
C ARG A 620 24.61 41.52 22.13
N SER A 621 23.46 41.36 21.49
CA SER A 621 22.44 42.42 21.41
C SER A 621 21.87 42.76 22.79
N ILE A 622 21.62 41.75 23.63
CA ILE A 622 21.20 41.92 25.03
C ILE A 622 22.29 42.64 25.84
N ARG A 623 23.56 42.21 25.71
CA ARG A 623 24.70 42.81 26.42
C ARG A 623 24.95 44.28 26.01
N HIS A 624 24.65 44.64 24.78
CA HIS A 624 24.83 46.00 24.26
C HIS A 624 23.57 46.90 24.38
N ARG A 625 22.45 46.38 24.94
CA ARG A 625 21.15 47.08 25.01
C ARG A 625 20.69 47.60 23.64
N GLU A 626 21.03 46.87 22.60
CA GLU A 626 20.69 47.23 21.22
C GLU A 626 19.36 46.56 20.87
N TYR A 627 18.25 47.15 21.32
CA TYR A 627 16.92 46.67 20.99
C TYR A 627 16.57 47.09 19.56
N PHE A 628 16.26 46.10 18.72
CA PHE A 628 15.67 46.35 17.40
C PHE A 628 14.29 46.98 17.60
N THR A 629 14.15 48.27 17.33
CA THR A 629 12.87 48.97 17.18
C THR A 629 12.50 49.12 15.72
#